data_AF-A0A8B6ZX60-F1
#
_entry.id   AF-A0A8B6ZX60-F1
#
_cell.length_a   1.000
_cell.length_b   1.000
_cell.length_c   1.000
_cell.angle_alpha   90.00
_cell.angle_beta   90.00
_cell.angle_gamma   90.00
#
_symmetry.space_group_name_H-M   'P 1'
#
loop_
_entity.id
_entity.type
_entity.pdbx_description
1 polymer ?
#
loop_
_entity_poly.entity_id
_entity_poly.type
_entity_poly.pdbx_seq_one_letter_code
_entity_poly.pdbx_strand_id
1 'polypeptide(L)'
;MRACKEGTHKGLDRLSVAFLPAPPFPRARPRAPRLLPAQSKLRNGRAHGSGPRQPRVEIIWPAGSGKKNSPATMWPSAWLSTVLCGLLLLFVPARGQDSASPIRTTHTGQVQGSLIHVKGAEVGVHTFLGIPFAKPPLGPLRFAPPQPPEPWSGVRDGTSYPAMCLQDLTAMDAMFKNVLNMTLPFTHMSEDCLYLNVYTPAHTHEGTNLPVMVWIHGGGLTMGMASMYDGSTLVAFNNVVVVTIQYRLGILGFFSTGDKHATGNWGYLDQVAALHWVQQNIAQFGGNPGRVTIFGESAGGLSVSSHVVSPMSQGLFHGAIMESGVAMLPGFIASSSDVVSTMLANLSACGQVDSETLVSCLRGKNEEEILGISKAFKLFPSVVDGVFFPRHPRELLASDDFQPVPSIIGVNNDEYGWVIPMVLGTSETQTEMDRETIQAALQKMSAQMKLPSEYGDLLMEEYMWNITDPQTLRAQYQEMMGDYIFVIPALQVANFHRSHAPVYFYEFQHRPRFLKDIKPPYVKADHGDEIVFIFGIFTWNNHIKFTEEEELLSRKMMKYWTNFARNGNPNGEGLPHWPIFDQEEQYLQLNMQPTVGQALKADRLQFWAKTLPQKIQELMEAKEKHMEL
;
A
#
# COMPACT_ATOMS: atom_id res chain seq x y z
N MET A 1 -4.33 -15.66 53.56
CA MET A 1 -5.16 -15.09 52.46
C MET A 1 -4.34 -14.03 51.72
N ARG A 2 -3.66 -14.42 50.64
CA ARG A 2 -3.13 -13.61 49.51
C ARG A 2 -2.08 -14.46 48.81
N ALA A 3 -2.55 -15.32 47.90
CA ALA A 3 -1.78 -15.96 46.83
C ALA A 3 -2.84 -16.70 45.98
N CYS A 4 -3.22 -16.12 44.86
CA CYS A 4 -3.93 -16.73 43.72
C CYS A 4 -4.42 -15.60 42.80
N LYS A 5 -3.55 -15.09 41.94
CA LYS A 5 -3.89 -14.38 40.70
C LYS A 5 -2.66 -14.37 39.79
N GLU A 6 -2.25 -15.55 39.36
CA GLU A 6 -1.29 -15.76 38.27
C GLU A 6 -1.56 -17.16 37.74
N GLY A 7 -2.35 -17.28 36.67
CA GLY A 7 -2.71 -18.59 36.15
C GLY A 7 -3.91 -18.61 35.22
N THR A 8 -3.93 -17.77 34.19
CA THR A 8 -4.77 -17.94 32.99
C THR A 8 -4.18 -16.99 31.95
N HIS A 9 -3.36 -17.47 31.01
CA HIS A 9 -3.11 -16.86 29.67
C HIS A 9 -2.00 -17.59 28.88
N LYS A 10 -1.13 -18.39 29.52
CA LYS A 10 0.05 -19.00 28.87
C LYS A 10 -0.22 -20.14 27.85
N GLY A 11 -1.48 -20.47 27.53
CA GLY A 11 -1.82 -21.62 26.68
C GLY A 11 -1.99 -21.34 25.18
N LEU A 12 -2.32 -20.10 24.79
CA LEU A 12 -2.60 -19.73 23.40
C LEU A 12 -1.45 -19.01 22.68
N ASP A 13 -0.37 -18.65 23.39
CA ASP A 13 0.74 -17.82 22.90
C ASP A 13 1.71 -18.54 21.94
N ARG A 14 1.44 -19.81 21.56
CA ARG A 14 2.34 -20.62 20.71
C ARG A 14 1.86 -20.88 19.28
N LEU A 15 0.74 -20.33 18.86
CA LEU A 15 0.17 -20.60 17.53
C LEU A 15 0.53 -19.50 16.53
N SER A 16 1.83 -19.44 16.20
CA SER A 16 2.32 -18.66 15.04
C SER A 16 2.14 -19.52 13.80
N VAL A 17 1.20 -19.17 12.93
CA VAL A 17 0.87 -19.97 11.74
C VAL A 17 1.51 -19.37 10.51
N ALA A 18 2.30 -20.18 9.81
CA ALA A 18 2.85 -19.89 8.51
C ALA A 18 1.81 -20.15 7.40
N PHE A 19 1.48 -19.13 6.60
CA PHE A 19 0.96 -19.35 5.25
C PHE A 19 2.16 -19.51 4.29
N LEU A 20 2.55 -20.76 4.00
CA LEU A 20 3.50 -21.13 2.95
C LEU A 20 2.95 -22.32 2.13
N PRO A 21 3.36 -22.49 0.85
CA PRO A 21 2.48 -22.40 -0.31
C PRO A 21 1.68 -23.66 -0.65
N ALA A 22 0.79 -23.52 -1.66
CA ALA A 22 0.12 -24.62 -2.34
C ALA A 22 1.13 -25.67 -2.87
N PRO A 23 0.79 -26.98 -2.80
CA PRO A 23 1.66 -28.07 -3.26
C PRO A 23 1.84 -28.04 -4.79
N PRO A 24 2.92 -28.64 -5.33
CA PRO A 24 3.11 -28.75 -6.78
C PRO A 24 2.06 -29.69 -7.38
N PHE A 25 1.20 -29.17 -8.27
CA PHE A 25 0.28 -30.01 -9.04
C PHE A 25 1.04 -30.79 -10.14
N PRO A 26 0.66 -32.05 -10.43
CA PRO A 26 1.26 -32.83 -11.49
C PRO A 26 0.96 -32.21 -12.86
N ARG A 27 2.01 -32.00 -13.66
CA ARG A 27 1.92 -31.50 -15.05
C ARG A 27 0.95 -32.35 -15.87
N ALA A 28 -0.20 -31.79 -16.25
CA ALA A 28 -1.00 -32.31 -17.34
C ALA A 28 -0.21 -32.15 -18.65
N ARG A 29 -0.01 -33.24 -19.39
CA ARG A 29 0.68 -33.23 -20.69
C ARG A 29 -0.09 -32.35 -21.68
N PRO A 30 0.57 -31.45 -22.43
CA PRO A 30 -0.12 -30.67 -23.46
C PRO A 30 -0.54 -31.58 -24.61
N ARG A 31 -1.83 -31.55 -24.95
CA ARG A 31 -2.35 -32.08 -26.23
C ARG A 31 -1.91 -31.13 -27.35
N ALA A 32 -1.26 -31.68 -28.37
CA ALA A 32 -0.77 -30.96 -29.52
C ALA A 32 -1.91 -30.30 -30.32
N PRO A 33 -1.75 -29.06 -30.80
CA PRO A 33 -2.70 -28.45 -31.74
C PRO A 33 -2.53 -29.00 -33.16
N ARG A 34 -3.66 -29.30 -33.81
CA ARG A 34 -3.75 -29.65 -35.22
C ARG A 34 -3.39 -28.45 -36.11
N LEU A 35 -2.40 -28.65 -36.98
CA LEU A 35 -2.02 -27.74 -38.06
C LEU A 35 -3.01 -27.85 -39.23
N LEU A 36 -3.42 -26.72 -39.79
CA LEU A 36 -3.91 -26.58 -41.18
C LEU A 36 -3.16 -25.42 -41.86
N PRO A 37 -2.92 -25.48 -43.18
CA PRO A 37 -1.78 -24.83 -43.80
C PRO A 37 -2.11 -23.49 -44.46
N ALA A 38 -1.18 -22.54 -44.34
CA ALA A 38 -1.19 -21.28 -45.09
C ALA A 38 -0.56 -21.48 -46.49
N GLN A 39 -1.31 -21.09 -47.52
CA GLN A 39 -0.80 -20.98 -48.89
C GLN A 39 -0.07 -19.65 -49.11
N SER A 40 1.11 -19.76 -49.70
CA SER A 40 1.92 -18.69 -50.29
C SER A 40 1.25 -18.03 -51.50
N LYS A 41 1.46 -16.73 -51.71
CA LYS A 41 1.69 -16.17 -53.06
C LYS A 41 2.49 -14.85 -53.01
N LEU A 42 3.61 -14.88 -53.71
CA LEU A 42 4.47 -13.76 -54.10
C LEU A 42 3.76 -12.81 -55.10
N ARG A 43 4.11 -11.51 -55.09
CA ARG A 43 4.57 -10.82 -56.30
C ARG A 43 5.27 -9.47 -56.03
N ASN A 44 6.33 -9.27 -56.81
CA ASN A 44 7.24 -8.13 -56.92
C ASN A 44 6.60 -6.85 -57.50
N GLY A 45 7.23 -5.70 -57.24
CA GLY A 45 7.14 -4.48 -58.05
C GLY A 45 8.13 -3.41 -57.61
N ARG A 46 9.03 -3.00 -58.52
CA ARG A 46 10.20 -2.10 -58.33
C ARG A 46 9.92 -0.64 -58.73
N ALA A 47 10.66 0.26 -58.09
CA ALA A 47 11.48 1.37 -58.63
C ALA A 47 10.92 2.82 -58.86
N HIS A 48 11.83 3.76 -58.52
CA HIS A 48 12.05 5.17 -58.94
C HIS A 48 11.01 6.24 -58.54
N GLY A 49 11.36 7.48 -58.16
CA GLY A 49 12.62 8.21 -58.06
C GLY A 49 12.39 9.69 -57.65
N SER A 50 13.48 10.44 -57.48
CA SER A 50 13.65 11.91 -57.49
C SER A 50 13.00 12.82 -56.41
N GLY A 51 13.85 13.59 -55.69
CA GLY A 51 13.51 14.87 -55.02
C GLY A 51 13.34 16.02 -56.04
N PRO A 52 13.46 17.34 -55.70
CA PRO A 52 14.18 17.92 -54.54
C PRO A 52 13.62 19.26 -53.95
N ARG A 53 14.43 19.87 -53.05
CA ARG A 53 14.69 21.32 -52.77
C ARG A 53 13.90 22.09 -51.69
N GLN A 54 14.68 22.58 -50.72
CA GLN A 54 14.48 23.74 -49.85
C GLN A 54 14.65 25.07 -50.60
N PRO A 55 14.11 26.20 -50.09
CA PRO A 55 14.63 27.53 -50.35
C PRO A 55 15.42 28.11 -49.16
N ARG A 56 16.51 28.80 -49.51
CA ARG A 56 17.43 29.58 -48.69
C ARG A 56 17.03 31.06 -48.82
N VAL A 57 16.95 31.80 -47.72
CA VAL A 57 16.65 33.26 -47.72
C VAL A 57 17.92 34.03 -47.36
N GLU A 58 18.37 34.88 -48.29
CA GLU A 58 19.43 35.88 -48.11
C GLU A 58 18.82 37.21 -47.63
N ILE A 59 19.48 37.88 -46.68
CA ILE A 59 19.10 39.22 -46.20
C ILE A 59 20.19 40.21 -46.64
N ILE A 60 19.76 41.26 -47.33
CA ILE A 60 20.58 42.35 -47.87
C ILE A 60 20.63 43.50 -46.85
N TRP A 61 21.82 44.02 -46.57
CA TRP A 61 22.05 45.29 -45.84
C TRP A 61 22.24 46.46 -46.83
N PRO A 62 21.77 47.67 -46.48
CA PRO A 62 22.35 48.89 -47.01
C PRO A 62 23.14 49.65 -45.93
N ALA A 63 24.35 50.07 -46.32
CA ALA A 63 25.14 51.07 -45.62
C ALA A 63 24.76 52.47 -46.12
N GLY A 64 24.78 53.48 -45.23
CA GLY A 64 24.55 54.88 -45.58
C GLY A 64 25.00 55.82 -44.46
N SER A 65 25.94 56.69 -44.80
CA SER A 65 26.77 57.57 -43.98
C SER A 65 26.14 58.93 -43.67
N GLY A 66 26.65 59.62 -42.63
CA GLY A 66 26.41 61.07 -42.45
C GLY A 66 26.79 61.65 -41.09
N LYS A 67 28.01 62.20 -40.95
CA LYS A 67 28.45 63.05 -39.84
C LYS A 67 27.96 64.50 -40.03
N LYS A 68 27.51 65.19 -38.97
CA LYS A 68 27.66 66.65 -38.76
C LYS A 68 27.68 67.00 -37.26
N ASN A 69 28.49 68.01 -36.91
CA ASN A 69 28.91 68.43 -35.57
C ASN A 69 27.98 69.51 -34.93
N SER A 70 27.79 69.39 -33.61
CA SER A 70 27.74 70.43 -32.53
C SER A 70 26.61 71.49 -32.49
N PRO A 71 26.28 72.14 -31.33
CA PRO A 71 27.03 72.22 -30.07
C PRO A 71 26.22 71.97 -28.77
N ALA A 72 26.96 72.05 -27.65
CA ALA A 72 26.60 71.74 -26.28
C ALA A 72 25.55 72.64 -25.62
N THR A 73 24.72 72.03 -24.78
CA THR A 73 24.00 72.68 -23.67
C THR A 73 24.09 71.82 -22.42
N MET A 74 24.81 72.32 -21.41
CA MET A 74 24.87 71.81 -20.04
C MET A 74 23.49 71.83 -19.38
N TRP A 75 23.08 70.73 -18.74
CA TRP A 75 22.08 70.64 -17.66
C TRP A 75 22.28 69.35 -16.84
N PRO A 76 21.77 69.28 -15.59
CA PRO A 76 22.56 68.87 -14.42
C PRO A 76 22.63 67.36 -14.18
N SER A 77 23.85 66.88 -13.91
CA SER A 77 24.27 65.50 -13.65
C SER A 77 23.78 64.89 -12.33
N ALA A 78 22.73 65.42 -11.71
CA ALA A 78 22.16 64.90 -10.46
C ALA A 78 20.91 64.02 -10.66
N TRP A 79 20.26 64.07 -11.83
CA TRP A 79 19.07 63.25 -12.13
C TRP A 79 19.39 61.92 -12.84
N LEU A 80 20.56 61.80 -13.46
CA LEU A 80 20.96 60.57 -14.15
C LEU A 80 21.42 59.48 -13.18
N SER A 81 22.01 59.81 -12.03
CA SER A 81 22.45 58.82 -11.03
C SER A 81 21.28 58.19 -10.26
N THR A 82 20.20 58.93 -10.00
CA THR A 82 18.98 58.41 -9.39
C THR A 82 18.16 57.55 -10.35
N VAL A 83 18.14 57.89 -11.65
CA VAL A 83 17.53 57.05 -12.69
C VAL A 83 18.35 55.80 -12.96
N LEU A 84 19.69 55.86 -12.93
CA LEU A 84 20.54 54.66 -13.05
C LEU A 84 20.40 53.70 -11.86
N CYS A 85 20.33 54.21 -10.62
CA CYS A 85 20.07 53.38 -9.45
C CYS A 85 18.63 52.83 -9.41
N GLY A 86 17.65 53.59 -9.90
CA GLY A 86 16.27 53.10 -10.10
C GLY A 86 16.15 52.04 -11.20
N LEU A 87 16.93 52.15 -12.28
CA LEU A 87 17.01 51.16 -13.35
C LEU A 87 17.78 49.90 -12.93
N LEU A 88 18.82 50.01 -12.09
CA LEU A 88 19.52 48.85 -11.54
C LEU A 88 18.65 48.02 -10.57
N LEU A 89 17.67 48.63 -9.90
CA LEU A 89 16.64 47.91 -9.13
C LEU A 89 15.60 47.21 -10.01
N LEU A 90 15.43 47.61 -11.27
CA LEU A 90 14.56 46.95 -12.26
C LEU A 90 15.23 45.73 -12.95
N PHE A 91 16.53 45.52 -12.71
CA PHE A 91 17.30 44.37 -13.21
C PHE A 91 17.74 43.41 -12.10
N VAL A 92 17.06 43.39 -10.95
CA VAL A 92 17.03 42.16 -10.16
C VAL A 92 16.13 41.21 -10.94
N PRO A 93 16.65 40.11 -11.54
CA PRO A 93 15.77 39.07 -12.00
C PRO A 93 15.09 38.57 -10.74
N ALA A 94 13.84 38.97 -10.52
CA ALA A 94 12.93 38.14 -9.78
C ALA A 94 13.01 36.80 -10.51
N ARG A 95 13.70 35.82 -9.92
CA ARG A 95 13.59 34.42 -10.34
C ARG A 95 12.13 34.08 -10.07
N GLY A 96 11.25 34.44 -11.00
CA GLY A 96 9.92 33.90 -11.07
C GLY A 96 10.12 32.40 -11.14
N GLN A 97 9.79 31.74 -10.05
CA GLN A 97 9.83 30.29 -9.98
C GLN A 97 8.87 29.81 -11.06
N ASP A 98 9.39 29.14 -12.08
CA ASP A 98 8.57 28.63 -13.17
C ASP A 98 7.52 27.69 -12.55
N SER A 99 6.26 28.13 -12.58
CA SER A 99 5.16 27.38 -11.98
C SER A 99 4.98 26.02 -12.65
N ALA A 100 5.47 25.83 -13.89
CA ALA A 100 5.43 24.54 -14.57
C ALA A 100 6.52 23.58 -14.08
N SER A 101 7.61 24.10 -13.50
CA SER A 101 8.79 23.34 -13.06
C SER A 101 9.25 23.78 -11.67
N PRO A 102 8.42 23.58 -10.63
CA PRO A 102 8.70 24.03 -9.28
C PRO A 102 9.94 23.31 -8.72
N ILE A 103 10.82 24.06 -8.04
CA ILE A 103 11.95 23.50 -7.31
C ILE A 103 11.69 23.59 -5.80
N ARG A 104 11.97 22.52 -5.06
CA ARG A 104 11.93 22.48 -3.59
C ARG A 104 13.29 22.04 -3.03
N THR A 105 13.69 22.64 -1.93
CA THR A 105 14.97 22.35 -1.26
C THR A 105 14.68 21.45 -0.06
N THR A 106 15.11 20.20 -0.11
CA THR A 106 15.06 19.28 1.04
C THR A 106 16.35 19.40 1.86
N HIS A 107 16.43 18.70 2.99
CA HIS A 107 17.66 18.57 3.76
C HIS A 107 18.81 17.91 2.98
N THR A 108 18.52 17.13 1.96
CA THR A 108 19.50 16.35 1.18
C THR A 108 19.82 16.93 -0.19
N GLY A 109 19.00 17.85 -0.70
CA GLY A 109 19.27 18.55 -1.96
C GLY A 109 18.02 19.17 -2.60
N GLN A 110 18.18 19.74 -3.79
CA GLN A 110 17.06 20.35 -4.52
C GLN A 110 16.40 19.33 -5.45
N VAL A 111 15.07 19.35 -5.53
CA VAL A 111 14.28 18.53 -6.44
C VAL A 111 13.39 19.41 -7.32
N GLN A 112 13.37 19.14 -8.62
CA GLN A 112 12.45 19.73 -9.58
C GLN A 112 11.23 18.83 -9.74
N GLY A 113 10.03 19.40 -9.57
CA GLY A 113 8.76 18.74 -9.84
C GLY A 113 8.14 19.19 -11.16
N SER A 114 6.89 18.78 -11.40
CA SER A 114 6.07 19.24 -12.52
C SER A 114 4.69 19.70 -12.08
N LEU A 115 4.06 20.56 -12.87
CA LEU A 115 2.66 20.97 -12.70
C LEU A 115 1.73 20.11 -13.54
N ILE A 116 0.71 19.53 -12.92
CA ILE A 116 -0.37 18.82 -13.62
C ILE A 116 -1.73 19.43 -13.26
N HIS A 117 -2.73 19.16 -14.11
CA HIS A 117 -4.11 19.59 -13.88
C HIS A 117 -5.03 18.37 -13.86
N VAL A 118 -5.87 18.30 -12.83
CA VAL A 118 -6.92 17.28 -12.71
C VAL A 118 -8.20 17.81 -13.33
N LYS A 119 -8.85 17.00 -14.18
CA LYS A 119 -10.09 17.39 -14.83
C LYS A 119 -11.16 17.72 -13.78
N GLY A 120 -11.77 18.90 -13.90
CA GLY A 120 -12.82 19.37 -13.00
C GLY A 120 -12.33 19.96 -11.68
N ALA A 121 -11.02 20.03 -11.45
CA ALA A 121 -10.44 20.79 -10.34
C ALA A 121 -9.98 22.18 -10.81
N GLU A 122 -10.13 23.19 -9.95
CA GLU A 122 -9.68 24.57 -10.23
C GLU A 122 -8.20 24.78 -9.90
N VAL A 123 -7.67 23.96 -8.98
CA VAL A 123 -6.30 24.08 -8.46
C VAL A 123 -5.41 23.03 -9.13
N GLY A 124 -4.31 23.49 -9.73
CA GLY A 124 -3.27 22.60 -10.26
C GLY A 124 -2.51 21.88 -9.13
N VAL A 125 -1.78 20.81 -9.47
CA VAL A 125 -1.02 20.01 -8.52
C VAL A 125 0.46 20.01 -8.93
N HIS A 126 1.33 20.36 -7.99
CA HIS A 126 2.76 20.11 -8.11
C HIS A 126 3.07 18.67 -7.69
N THR A 127 3.74 17.93 -8.56
CA THR A 127 4.18 16.56 -8.32
C THR A 127 5.71 16.50 -8.25
N PHE A 128 6.23 15.75 -7.29
CA PHE A 128 7.65 15.46 -7.12
C PHE A 128 7.80 13.95 -6.95
N LEU A 129 8.27 13.28 -7.99
CA LEU A 129 8.31 11.83 -8.12
C LEU A 129 9.74 11.31 -7.90
N GLY A 130 9.88 10.14 -7.27
CA GLY A 130 11.17 9.47 -7.16
C GLY A 130 12.19 10.18 -6.26
N ILE A 131 11.77 10.77 -5.15
CA ILE A 131 12.67 11.38 -4.16
C ILE A 131 13.26 10.29 -3.27
N PRO A 132 14.60 10.14 -3.17
CA PRO A 132 15.20 9.15 -2.27
C PRO A 132 14.99 9.56 -0.81
N PHE A 133 14.46 8.65 0.00
CA PHE A 133 14.37 8.85 1.45
C PHE A 133 15.41 8.03 2.24
N ALA A 134 16.11 7.12 1.58
CA ALA A 134 17.17 6.30 2.14
C ALA A 134 18.24 5.98 1.09
N LYS A 135 19.40 5.51 1.55
CA LYS A 135 20.45 4.97 0.69
C LYS A 135 19.97 3.69 -0.01
N PRO A 136 20.35 3.45 -1.28
CA PRO A 136 20.01 2.19 -1.95
C PRO A 136 20.48 0.97 -1.13
N PRO A 137 19.60 0.01 -0.82
CA PRO A 137 19.90 -1.12 0.07
C PRO A 137 20.68 -2.24 -0.66
N LEU A 138 21.73 -1.86 -1.38
CA LEU A 138 22.52 -2.74 -2.25
C LEU A 138 23.68 -3.42 -1.51
N GLY A 139 24.06 -4.62 -1.97
CA GLY A 139 25.24 -5.34 -1.50
C GLY A 139 25.20 -5.57 0.02
N PRO A 140 26.16 -5.04 0.81
CA PRO A 140 26.15 -5.19 2.27
C PRO A 140 24.92 -4.59 2.97
N LEU A 141 24.21 -3.65 2.33
CA LEU A 141 23.00 -3.03 2.88
C LEU A 141 21.74 -3.89 2.65
N ARG A 142 21.85 -4.98 1.91
CA ARG A 142 20.79 -6.00 1.85
C ARG A 142 20.67 -6.66 3.22
N PHE A 143 19.44 -6.83 3.70
CA PHE A 143 19.14 -7.33 5.05
C PHE A 143 19.79 -6.50 6.17
N ALA A 144 19.73 -5.18 6.03
CA ALA A 144 20.16 -4.21 7.02
C ALA A 144 19.15 -3.06 7.13
N PRO A 145 19.10 -2.36 8.27
CA PRO A 145 18.28 -1.16 8.41
C PRO A 145 18.60 -0.11 7.32
N PRO A 146 17.61 0.65 6.84
CA PRO A 146 17.86 1.73 5.88
C PRO A 146 18.80 2.76 6.49
N GLN A 147 19.72 3.27 5.66
CA GLN A 147 20.61 4.36 6.03
C GLN A 147 20.11 5.68 5.43
N PRO A 148 20.42 6.84 6.03
CA PRO A 148 20.09 8.14 5.45
C PRO A 148 20.57 8.28 3.99
N PRO A 149 19.82 8.97 3.13
CA PRO A 149 20.21 9.17 1.73
C PRO A 149 21.42 10.10 1.65
N GLU A 150 22.30 9.85 0.68
CA GLU A 150 23.45 10.72 0.42
C GLU A 150 22.97 12.09 -0.11
N PRO A 151 23.48 13.22 0.42
CA PRO A 151 23.18 14.52 -0.14
C PRO A 151 23.66 14.64 -1.59
N TRP A 152 22.92 15.36 -2.43
CA TRP A 152 23.30 15.63 -3.81
C TRP A 152 23.49 17.12 -4.08
N SER A 153 24.36 17.42 -5.05
CA SER A 153 24.56 18.78 -5.56
C SER A 153 23.68 19.06 -6.78
N GLY A 154 23.30 20.31 -6.98
CA GLY A 154 22.42 20.71 -8.10
C GLY A 154 20.95 20.35 -7.87
N VAL A 155 20.18 20.35 -8.96
CA VAL A 155 18.75 20.07 -8.94
C VAL A 155 18.52 18.67 -9.52
N ARG A 156 17.95 17.77 -8.72
CA ARG A 156 17.57 16.42 -9.16
C ARG A 156 16.25 16.50 -9.90
N ASP A 157 16.15 15.74 -10.99
CA ASP A 157 14.90 15.54 -11.69
C ASP A 157 13.96 14.66 -10.85
N GLY A 158 12.81 15.23 -10.46
CA GLY A 158 11.72 14.57 -9.76
C GLY A 158 10.45 14.56 -10.59
N THR A 159 10.55 14.44 -11.92
CA THR A 159 9.40 14.42 -12.83
C THR A 159 9.03 13.01 -13.32
N SER A 160 9.79 11.99 -12.93
CA SER A 160 9.60 10.60 -13.36
C SER A 160 9.48 9.64 -12.18
N TYR A 161 8.64 8.61 -12.31
CA TYR A 161 8.48 7.58 -11.29
C TYR A 161 9.77 6.76 -11.10
N PRO A 162 10.07 6.32 -9.86
CA PRO A 162 11.22 5.48 -9.57
C PRO A 162 10.98 4.03 -10.02
N ALA A 163 12.04 3.22 -9.99
CA ALA A 163 11.92 1.78 -10.11
C ALA A 163 11.10 1.21 -8.93
N MET A 164 10.25 0.21 -9.20
CA MET A 164 9.58 -0.55 -8.15
C MET A 164 10.55 -1.56 -7.51
N CYS A 165 10.30 -1.92 -6.25
CA CYS A 165 11.10 -2.93 -5.56
C CYS A 165 10.99 -4.30 -6.23
N LEU A 166 12.02 -5.14 -6.09
CA LEU A 166 12.03 -6.51 -6.61
C LEU A 166 10.82 -7.32 -6.12
N GLN A 167 10.03 -7.85 -7.05
CA GLN A 167 8.79 -8.58 -6.80
C GLN A 167 8.38 -9.49 -7.97
N ASP A 168 7.57 -10.52 -7.71
CA ASP A 168 6.98 -11.35 -8.77
C ASP A 168 5.74 -10.67 -9.37
N LEU A 169 5.86 -10.20 -10.61
CA LEU A 169 4.76 -9.52 -11.31
C LEU A 169 3.70 -10.49 -11.86
N THR A 170 3.90 -11.81 -11.82
CA THR A 170 3.02 -12.77 -12.52
C THR A 170 1.54 -12.59 -12.18
N ALA A 171 1.21 -12.44 -10.89
CA ALA A 171 -0.18 -12.26 -10.44
C ALA A 171 -0.73 -10.88 -10.84
N MET A 172 0.08 -9.83 -10.69
CA MET A 172 -0.28 -8.46 -11.04
C MET A 172 -0.49 -8.32 -12.55
N ASP A 173 0.40 -8.88 -13.37
CA ASP A 173 0.28 -8.93 -14.83
C ASP A 173 -0.97 -9.70 -15.25
N ALA A 174 -1.26 -10.84 -14.62
CA ALA A 174 -2.48 -11.59 -14.91
C ALA A 174 -3.74 -10.77 -14.57
N MET A 175 -3.77 -10.10 -13.43
CA MET A 175 -4.89 -9.25 -13.03
C MET A 175 -5.06 -8.05 -13.97
N PHE A 176 -4.03 -7.25 -14.19
CA PHE A 176 -4.16 -6.05 -15.00
C PHE A 176 -4.36 -6.37 -16.48
N LYS A 177 -3.54 -7.24 -17.07
CA LYS A 177 -3.60 -7.53 -18.50
C LYS A 177 -4.75 -8.48 -18.86
N ASN A 178 -4.86 -9.61 -18.17
CA ASN A 178 -5.79 -10.67 -18.59
C ASN A 178 -7.21 -10.46 -18.03
N VAL A 179 -7.36 -9.77 -16.89
CA VAL A 179 -8.65 -9.60 -16.23
C VAL A 179 -9.20 -8.19 -16.42
N LEU A 180 -8.42 -7.15 -16.10
CA LEU A 180 -8.85 -5.76 -16.21
C LEU A 180 -8.70 -5.17 -17.62
N ASN A 181 -8.03 -5.88 -18.54
CA ASN A 181 -7.67 -5.38 -19.87
C ASN A 181 -6.97 -4.01 -19.82
N MET A 182 -6.14 -3.84 -18.80
CA MET A 182 -5.32 -2.66 -18.53
C MET A 182 -3.85 -2.97 -18.77
N THR A 183 -3.12 -1.97 -19.26
CA THR A 183 -1.67 -2.07 -19.40
C THR A 183 -1.04 -1.33 -18.24
N LEU A 184 -0.32 -2.08 -17.39
CA LEU A 184 0.58 -1.49 -16.40
C LEU A 184 1.65 -0.68 -17.14
N PRO A 185 1.95 0.55 -16.73
CA PRO A 185 3.04 1.30 -17.32
C PRO A 185 4.32 0.54 -17.01
N PHE A 186 5.18 0.45 -18.02
CA PHE A 186 6.45 -0.23 -17.83
C PHE A 186 7.25 0.52 -16.76
N THR A 187 7.32 -0.07 -15.57
CA THR A 187 8.13 0.43 -14.46
C THR A 187 9.30 -0.53 -14.32
N HIS A 188 10.52 0.01 -14.34
CA HIS A 188 11.71 -0.81 -14.10
C HIS A 188 11.67 -1.36 -12.68
N MET A 189 12.27 -2.53 -12.47
CA MET A 189 12.38 -3.17 -11.17
C MET A 189 13.84 -3.11 -10.70
N SER A 190 14.08 -2.83 -9.43
CA SER A 190 15.44 -2.78 -8.86
C SER A 190 15.42 -2.96 -7.33
N GLU A 191 16.54 -3.38 -6.75
CA GLU A 191 16.78 -3.24 -5.29
C GLU A 191 16.97 -1.78 -4.86
N ASP A 192 17.43 -0.90 -5.76
CA ASP A 192 17.41 0.54 -5.56
C ASP A 192 15.99 1.07 -5.76
N CYS A 193 15.17 0.95 -4.71
CA CYS A 193 13.74 1.27 -4.76
C CYS A 193 13.22 2.14 -3.59
N LEU A 194 14.10 2.62 -2.69
CA LEU A 194 13.70 3.39 -1.51
C LEU A 194 13.42 4.86 -1.82
N TYR A 195 12.31 5.07 -2.53
CA TYR A 195 11.84 6.34 -3.04
C TYR A 195 10.41 6.64 -2.57
N LEU A 196 10.07 7.93 -2.55
CA LEU A 196 8.72 8.42 -2.32
C LEU A 196 8.32 9.46 -3.36
N ASN A 197 7.01 9.66 -3.51
CA ASN A 197 6.42 10.70 -4.35
C ASN A 197 5.65 11.69 -3.46
N VAL A 198 5.68 12.98 -3.81
CA VAL A 198 4.94 14.04 -3.11
C VAL A 198 4.02 14.76 -4.08
N TYR A 199 2.76 14.92 -3.69
CA TYR A 199 1.71 15.64 -4.42
C TYR A 199 1.21 16.78 -3.52
N THR A 200 1.26 18.02 -4.02
CA THR A 200 0.88 19.20 -3.24
C THR A 200 0.16 20.24 -4.13
N PRO A 201 -0.83 21.00 -3.62
CA PRO A 201 -1.52 22.00 -4.43
C PRO A 201 -0.55 23.05 -4.98
N ALA A 202 -0.76 23.54 -6.21
CA ALA A 202 0.18 24.42 -6.89
C ALA A 202 0.43 25.76 -6.17
N HIS A 203 -0.53 26.21 -5.35
CA HIS A 203 -0.42 27.43 -4.57
C HIS A 203 0.42 27.27 -3.28
N THR A 204 0.84 26.05 -2.94
CA THR A 204 1.61 25.82 -1.71
C THR A 204 3.04 26.29 -1.81
N HIS A 205 3.56 26.70 -0.66
CA HIS A 205 4.93 27.12 -0.43
C HIS A 205 5.31 26.73 1.01
N GLU A 206 6.59 26.88 1.35
CA GLU A 206 7.04 26.67 2.72
C GLU A 206 6.21 27.52 3.70
N GLY A 207 5.65 26.88 4.74
CA GLY A 207 4.78 27.54 5.72
C GLY A 207 3.27 27.50 5.44
N THR A 208 2.80 26.92 4.32
CA THR A 208 1.34 26.75 4.09
C THR A 208 0.66 25.86 5.14
N ASN A 209 1.38 24.91 5.76
CA ASN A 209 0.95 24.10 6.90
C ASN A 209 -0.30 23.21 6.67
N LEU A 210 -0.43 22.64 5.48
CA LEU A 210 -1.51 21.71 5.14
C LEU A 210 -1.38 20.36 5.87
N PRO A 211 -2.49 19.65 6.17
CA PRO A 211 -2.41 18.26 6.62
C PRO A 211 -1.69 17.38 5.59
N VAL A 212 -0.96 16.38 6.07
CA VAL A 212 -0.19 15.44 5.25
C VAL A 212 -0.80 14.06 5.37
N MET A 213 -1.02 13.39 4.24
CA MET A 213 -1.47 12.00 4.18
C MET A 213 -0.38 11.13 3.54
N VAL A 214 0.13 10.14 4.26
CA VAL A 214 1.21 9.26 3.80
C VAL A 214 0.63 7.87 3.51
N TRP A 215 0.61 7.51 2.23
CA TRP A 215 0.09 6.24 1.73
C TRP A 215 1.13 5.14 1.80
N ILE A 216 0.76 4.02 2.41
CA ILE A 216 1.52 2.76 2.43
C ILE A 216 0.75 1.74 1.60
N HIS A 217 1.32 1.30 0.49
CA HIS A 217 0.63 0.38 -0.42
C HIS A 217 0.53 -1.04 0.15
N GLY A 218 -0.52 -1.76 -0.26
CA GLY A 218 -0.75 -3.18 -0.01
C GLY A 218 0.08 -4.10 -0.91
N GLY A 219 -0.40 -5.35 -1.05
CA GLY A 219 0.26 -6.38 -1.88
C GLY A 219 0.95 -7.50 -1.09
N GLY A 220 0.39 -7.88 0.07
CA GLY A 220 0.85 -9.06 0.82
C GLY A 220 2.27 -8.97 1.39
N LEU A 221 2.84 -7.76 1.46
CA LEU A 221 4.25 -7.47 1.75
C LEU A 221 5.23 -8.05 0.71
N THR A 222 4.74 -8.55 -0.44
CA THR A 222 5.52 -9.24 -1.49
C THR A 222 5.51 -8.52 -2.84
N MET A 223 4.50 -7.67 -3.07
CA MET A 223 4.31 -6.93 -4.32
C MET A 223 3.68 -5.55 -4.04
N GLY A 224 3.56 -4.72 -5.08
CA GLY A 224 3.02 -3.37 -5.04
C GLY A 224 4.08 -2.29 -5.32
N MET A 225 3.63 -1.06 -5.55
CA MET A 225 4.50 0.10 -5.76
C MET A 225 3.78 1.40 -5.41
N ALA A 226 4.52 2.43 -4.99
CA ALA A 226 3.96 3.75 -4.71
C ALA A 226 3.31 4.38 -5.94
N SER A 227 3.90 4.13 -7.12
CA SER A 227 3.51 4.73 -8.41
C SER A 227 2.15 4.26 -8.93
N MET A 228 1.50 3.24 -8.33
CA MET A 228 0.11 2.88 -8.69
C MET A 228 -0.90 3.92 -8.17
N TYR A 229 -0.52 4.69 -7.16
CA TYR A 229 -1.43 5.54 -6.41
C TYR A 229 -1.10 7.01 -6.67
N ASP A 230 -1.79 7.59 -7.65
CA ASP A 230 -1.62 9.01 -7.97
C ASP A 230 -2.42 9.87 -6.98
N GLY A 231 -1.72 10.63 -6.14
CA GLY A 231 -2.34 11.49 -5.13
C GLY A 231 -3.01 12.74 -5.71
N SER A 232 -2.89 13.02 -7.01
CA SER A 232 -3.26 14.31 -7.60
C SER A 232 -4.74 14.62 -7.49
N THR A 233 -5.63 13.65 -7.72
CA THR A 233 -7.08 13.86 -7.59
C THR A 233 -7.44 14.22 -6.15
N LEU A 234 -6.92 13.48 -5.16
CA LEU A 234 -7.14 13.75 -3.75
C LEU A 234 -6.68 15.16 -3.37
N VAL A 235 -5.48 15.54 -3.80
CA VAL A 235 -4.88 16.86 -3.54
C VAL A 235 -5.68 17.99 -4.19
N ALA A 236 -6.02 17.86 -5.47
CA ALA A 236 -6.66 18.91 -6.26
C ALA A 236 -8.05 19.30 -5.72
N PHE A 237 -8.78 18.34 -5.13
CA PHE A 237 -10.11 18.58 -4.57
C PHE A 237 -10.13 18.91 -3.07
N ASN A 238 -9.06 18.61 -2.32
CA ASN A 238 -9.12 18.64 -0.85
C ASN A 238 -8.00 19.45 -0.19
N ASN A 239 -7.10 20.11 -0.90
CA ASN A 239 -6.11 21.00 -0.27
C ASN A 239 -5.32 20.31 0.87
N VAL A 240 -4.79 19.13 0.57
CA VAL A 240 -3.93 18.33 1.46
C VAL A 240 -2.62 18.04 0.73
N VAL A 241 -1.58 17.61 1.45
CA VAL A 241 -0.37 17.05 0.84
C VAL A 241 -0.47 15.53 0.90
N VAL A 242 -0.23 14.84 -0.21
CA VAL A 242 -0.18 13.38 -0.26
C VAL A 242 1.25 12.93 -0.53
N VAL A 243 1.71 11.95 0.23
CA VAL A 243 3.00 11.28 0.04
C VAL A 243 2.73 9.81 -0.22
N THR A 244 3.29 9.23 -1.29
CA THR A 244 3.23 7.77 -1.51
C THR A 244 4.63 7.19 -1.38
N ILE A 245 4.80 6.16 -0.55
CA ILE A 245 6.12 5.61 -0.20
C ILE A 245 6.29 4.19 -0.76
N GLN A 246 7.53 3.85 -1.14
CA GLN A 246 7.93 2.46 -1.34
C GLN A 246 8.68 1.93 -0.12
N TYR A 247 8.73 0.61 0.01
CA TYR A 247 9.49 -0.11 1.02
C TYR A 247 9.93 -1.46 0.46
N ARG A 248 11.01 -2.06 0.99
CA ARG A 248 11.47 -3.37 0.54
C ARG A 248 10.39 -4.43 0.76
N LEU A 249 10.27 -5.37 -0.18
CA LEU A 249 9.24 -6.40 -0.22
C LEU A 249 9.83 -7.81 -0.11
N GLY A 250 8.98 -8.77 0.25
CA GLY A 250 9.26 -10.20 0.30
C GLY A 250 10.53 -10.52 1.09
N ILE A 251 11.41 -11.31 0.48
CA ILE A 251 12.69 -11.72 1.09
C ILE A 251 13.51 -10.50 1.49
N LEU A 252 13.62 -9.50 0.62
CA LEU A 252 14.44 -8.31 0.86
C LEU A 252 13.88 -7.42 1.97
N GLY A 253 12.57 -7.43 2.17
CA GLY A 253 11.87 -6.62 3.16
C GLY A 253 11.73 -7.28 4.52
N PHE A 254 11.62 -8.61 4.59
CA PHE A 254 11.12 -9.25 5.81
C PHE A 254 11.88 -10.51 6.23
N PHE A 255 12.89 -10.95 5.46
CA PHE A 255 13.73 -12.08 5.86
C PHE A 255 14.40 -11.84 7.21
N SER A 256 14.28 -12.83 8.09
CA SER A 256 14.88 -12.87 9.41
C SER A 256 15.50 -14.24 9.70
N THR A 257 16.61 -14.24 10.43
CA THR A 257 17.20 -15.43 11.05
C THR A 257 16.81 -15.57 12.52
N GLY A 258 16.09 -14.59 13.09
CA GLY A 258 15.69 -14.60 14.50
C GLY A 258 16.81 -14.21 15.46
N ASP A 259 17.93 -13.73 14.92
CA ASP A 259 19.10 -13.29 15.66
C ASP A 259 19.71 -12.02 15.06
N LYS A 260 20.85 -11.60 15.60
CA LYS A 260 21.56 -10.37 15.21
C LYS A 260 22.02 -10.32 13.75
N HIS A 261 22.08 -11.45 13.03
CA HIS A 261 22.63 -11.50 11.68
C HIS A 261 21.61 -11.00 10.64
N ALA A 262 20.32 -11.28 10.87
CA ALA A 262 19.21 -10.68 10.16
C ALA A 262 17.99 -10.63 11.09
N THR A 263 17.76 -9.49 11.75
CA THR A 263 16.64 -9.31 12.68
C THR A 263 15.29 -9.33 11.99
N GLY A 264 15.22 -8.88 10.73
CA GLY A 264 13.99 -8.82 9.93
C GLY A 264 13.36 -7.43 9.89
N ASN A 265 12.13 -7.37 9.40
CA ASN A 265 11.29 -6.15 9.35
C ASN A 265 11.93 -4.96 8.61
N TRP A 266 12.86 -5.20 7.68
CA TRP A 266 13.52 -4.17 6.87
C TRP A 266 12.53 -3.26 6.15
N GLY A 267 11.43 -3.81 5.62
CA GLY A 267 10.36 -3.04 4.99
C GLY A 267 9.65 -2.10 5.97
N TYR A 268 9.40 -2.52 7.21
CA TYR A 268 8.87 -1.63 8.24
C TYR A 268 9.88 -0.55 8.63
N LEU A 269 11.16 -0.89 8.71
CA LEU A 269 12.21 0.10 8.97
C LEU A 269 12.34 1.11 7.82
N ASP A 270 12.11 0.70 6.57
CA ASP A 270 12.02 1.61 5.42
C ASP A 270 10.85 2.58 5.56
N GLN A 271 9.68 2.08 5.99
CA GLN A 271 8.52 2.92 6.25
C GLN A 271 8.79 3.92 7.40
N VAL A 272 9.46 3.49 8.48
CA VAL A 272 9.93 4.40 9.55
C VAL A 272 10.89 5.47 9.00
N ALA A 273 11.85 5.09 8.14
CA ALA A 273 12.77 6.03 7.52
C ALA A 273 12.05 7.04 6.61
N ALA A 274 11.05 6.60 5.85
CA ALA A 274 10.21 7.48 5.03
C ALA A 274 9.40 8.45 5.90
N LEU A 275 8.85 8.00 7.04
CA LEU A 275 8.15 8.88 7.98
C LEU A 275 9.08 9.91 8.63
N HIS A 276 10.32 9.53 8.98
CA HIS A 276 11.33 10.50 9.40
C HIS A 276 11.65 11.51 8.31
N TRP A 277 11.75 11.07 7.05
CA TRP A 277 11.94 11.98 5.92
C TRP A 277 10.78 12.97 5.81
N VAL A 278 9.53 12.51 5.97
CA VAL A 278 8.33 13.38 5.98
C VAL A 278 8.44 14.41 7.10
N GLN A 279 8.74 14.00 8.33
CA GLN A 279 8.92 14.91 9.47
C GLN A 279 9.97 15.99 9.20
N GLN A 280 11.08 15.64 8.53
CA GLN A 280 12.19 16.56 8.28
C GLN A 280 11.98 17.48 7.07
N ASN A 281 11.16 17.08 6.08
CA ASN A 281 11.16 17.74 4.77
C ASN A 281 9.79 18.24 4.31
N ILE A 282 8.67 17.72 4.83
CA ILE A 282 7.36 17.97 4.22
C ILE A 282 6.92 19.44 4.31
N ALA A 283 7.46 20.20 5.26
CA ALA A 283 7.27 21.65 5.38
C ALA A 283 7.68 22.40 4.09
N GLN A 284 8.73 21.93 3.42
CA GLN A 284 9.24 22.50 2.16
C GLN A 284 8.23 22.32 1.01
N PHE A 285 7.32 21.35 1.14
CA PHE A 285 6.25 21.07 0.19
C PHE A 285 4.90 21.66 0.63
N GLY A 286 4.90 22.49 1.68
CA GLY A 286 3.71 23.12 2.25
C GLY A 286 2.92 22.26 3.23
N GLY A 287 3.42 21.06 3.57
CA GLY A 287 2.79 20.17 4.55
C GLY A 287 3.17 20.51 5.99
N ASN A 288 2.34 20.07 6.94
CA ASN A 288 2.57 20.25 8.37
C ASN A 288 3.08 18.93 8.99
N PRO A 289 4.34 18.86 9.45
CA PRO A 289 4.88 17.64 10.09
C PRO A 289 4.16 17.28 11.41
N GLY A 290 3.54 18.25 12.09
CA GLY A 290 2.70 18.03 13.28
C GLY A 290 1.26 17.57 12.97
N ARG A 291 0.93 17.29 11.71
CA ARG A 291 -0.39 16.82 11.27
C ARG A 291 -0.27 15.86 10.10
N VAL A 292 0.32 14.70 10.41
CA VAL A 292 0.57 13.60 9.48
C VAL A 292 -0.41 12.47 9.77
N THR A 293 -1.15 12.01 8.76
CA THR A 293 -1.99 10.82 8.81
C THR A 293 -1.38 9.74 7.95
N ILE A 294 -1.10 8.56 8.50
CA ILE A 294 -0.70 7.40 7.72
C ILE A 294 -1.96 6.63 7.31
N PHE A 295 -2.02 6.17 6.06
CA PHE A 295 -3.14 5.39 5.55
C PHE A 295 -2.67 4.33 4.56
N GLY A 296 -3.38 3.22 4.48
CA GLY A 296 -2.98 2.09 3.66
C GLY A 296 -4.06 1.04 3.57
N GLU A 297 -4.01 0.27 2.48
CA GLU A 297 -4.95 -0.83 2.21
C GLU A 297 -4.25 -2.19 2.29
N SER A 298 -4.97 -3.21 2.77
CA SER A 298 -4.49 -4.59 2.87
C SER A 298 -3.21 -4.70 3.70
N ALA A 299 -2.11 -5.22 3.14
CA ALA A 299 -0.79 -5.22 3.76
C ALA A 299 -0.28 -3.80 4.13
N GLY A 300 -0.78 -2.75 3.47
CA GLY A 300 -0.57 -1.36 3.82
C GLY A 300 -1.36 -0.94 5.05
N GLY A 301 -2.63 -1.38 5.18
CA GLY A 301 -3.43 -1.19 6.40
C GLY A 301 -2.84 -1.94 7.61
N LEU A 302 -2.37 -3.18 7.37
CA LEU A 302 -1.53 -3.94 8.30
C LEU A 302 -0.31 -3.13 8.73
N SER A 303 0.40 -2.51 7.78
CA SER A 303 1.58 -1.68 8.07
C SER A 303 1.21 -0.47 8.92
N VAL A 304 0.12 0.23 8.59
CA VAL A 304 -0.41 1.35 9.39
C VAL A 304 -0.70 0.91 10.83
N SER A 305 -1.43 -0.19 11.00
CA SER A 305 -1.73 -0.75 12.32
C SER A 305 -0.47 -1.18 13.07
N SER A 306 0.53 -1.69 12.36
CA SER A 306 1.83 -2.07 12.91
C SER A 306 2.62 -0.86 13.43
N HIS A 307 2.57 0.27 12.72
CA HIS A 307 3.16 1.52 13.18
C HIS A 307 2.46 2.09 14.42
N VAL A 308 1.14 1.92 14.55
CA VAL A 308 0.39 2.32 15.76
C VAL A 308 0.88 1.59 17.01
N VAL A 309 1.20 0.31 16.89
CA VAL A 309 1.69 -0.50 18.02
C VAL A 309 3.22 -0.46 18.21
N SER A 310 3.97 0.10 17.25
CA SER A 310 5.43 0.12 17.30
C SER A 310 5.98 1.36 18.01
N PRO A 311 6.85 1.21 19.03
CA PRO A 311 7.50 2.35 19.68
C PRO A 311 8.42 3.14 18.73
N MET A 312 8.93 2.50 17.66
CA MET A 312 9.80 3.15 16.68
C MET A 312 9.12 4.26 15.89
N SER A 313 7.78 4.26 15.86
CA SER A 313 6.99 5.19 15.05
C SER A 313 6.36 6.31 15.88
N GLN A 314 6.64 6.33 17.18
CA GLN A 314 6.09 7.30 18.11
C GLN A 314 6.42 8.74 17.70
N GLY A 315 5.40 9.58 17.59
CA GLY A 315 5.54 10.99 17.23
C GLY A 315 5.76 11.25 15.73
N LEU A 316 5.81 10.22 14.88
CA LEU A 316 5.97 10.40 13.43
C LEU A 316 4.66 10.65 12.68
N PHE A 317 3.52 10.31 13.29
CA PHE A 317 2.17 10.53 12.76
C PHE A 317 1.17 10.80 13.88
N HIS A 318 -0.01 11.29 13.50
CA HIS A 318 -1.02 11.89 14.38
C HIS A 318 -2.44 11.36 14.09
N GLY A 319 -2.60 10.56 13.04
CA GLY A 319 -3.83 9.82 12.73
C GLY A 319 -3.52 8.61 11.86
N ALA A 320 -4.37 7.60 11.90
CA ALA A 320 -4.20 6.35 11.16
C ALA A 320 -5.49 5.98 10.41
N ILE A 321 -5.37 5.47 9.19
CA ILE A 321 -6.50 4.90 8.44
C ILE A 321 -6.11 3.50 7.96
N MET A 322 -6.83 2.49 8.44
CA MET A 322 -6.59 1.07 8.23
C MET A 322 -7.68 0.50 7.33
N GLU A 323 -7.41 0.42 6.03
CA GLU A 323 -8.36 -0.04 5.02
C GLU A 323 -8.13 -1.54 4.80
N SER A 324 -9.08 -2.37 5.18
CA SER A 324 -9.07 -3.81 4.87
C SER A 324 -7.79 -4.53 5.35
N GLY A 325 -7.20 -4.08 6.47
CA GLY A 325 -5.97 -4.67 7.01
C GLY A 325 -5.51 -4.08 8.35
N VAL A 326 -5.08 -4.93 9.28
CA VAL A 326 -4.64 -4.56 10.64
C VAL A 326 -3.52 -5.47 11.18
N ALA A 327 -2.84 -5.10 12.27
CA ALA A 327 -1.75 -5.87 12.89
C ALA A 327 -2.15 -7.27 13.40
N MET A 328 -3.44 -7.59 13.39
CA MET A 328 -3.98 -8.89 13.80
C MET A 328 -4.37 -9.80 12.62
N LEU A 329 -4.08 -9.43 11.37
CA LEU A 329 -4.32 -10.32 10.22
C LEU A 329 -3.57 -11.66 10.42
N PRO A 330 -4.26 -12.81 10.35
CA PRO A 330 -3.65 -14.12 10.59
C PRO A 330 -2.47 -14.41 9.65
N GLY A 331 -1.34 -14.82 10.23
CA GLY A 331 -0.17 -15.29 9.49
C GLY A 331 0.71 -14.22 8.85
N PHE A 332 0.46 -12.93 9.10
CA PHE A 332 1.31 -11.83 8.64
C PHE A 332 2.40 -11.41 9.63
N ILE A 333 2.30 -11.84 10.89
CA ILE A 333 3.27 -11.56 11.94
C ILE A 333 3.57 -12.88 12.64
N ALA A 334 4.80 -13.36 12.49
CA ALA A 334 5.24 -14.62 13.07
C ALA A 334 6.04 -14.37 14.35
N SER A 335 5.79 -15.18 15.38
CA SER A 335 6.59 -15.12 16.63
C SER A 335 7.96 -15.79 16.48
N SER A 336 8.20 -16.52 15.38
CA SER A 336 9.50 -17.13 15.05
C SER A 336 9.76 -17.08 13.54
N SER A 337 11.02 -16.90 13.17
CA SER A 337 11.53 -16.91 11.80
C SER A 337 11.89 -18.30 11.26
N ASP A 338 11.89 -19.34 12.10
CA ASP A 338 12.52 -20.64 11.79
C ASP A 338 11.98 -21.27 10.51
N VAL A 339 10.66 -21.23 10.31
CA VAL A 339 9.98 -21.85 9.15
C VAL A 339 10.42 -21.18 7.85
N VAL A 340 10.36 -19.84 7.81
CA VAL A 340 10.71 -19.05 6.62
C VAL A 340 12.22 -19.16 6.35
N SER A 341 13.04 -19.05 7.40
CA SER A 341 14.50 -19.15 7.29
C SER A 341 14.94 -20.51 6.75
N THR A 342 14.39 -21.60 7.29
CA THR A 342 14.67 -22.97 6.82
C THR A 342 14.26 -23.16 5.36
N MET A 343 13.08 -22.64 4.98
CA MET A 343 12.60 -22.71 3.60
C MET A 343 13.51 -21.93 2.65
N LEU A 344 13.92 -20.72 3.03
CA LEU A 344 14.83 -19.90 2.23
C LEU A 344 16.21 -20.52 2.08
N ALA A 345 16.78 -21.09 3.14
CA ALA A 345 18.05 -21.81 3.08
C ALA A 345 17.99 -22.97 2.05
N ASN A 346 16.87 -23.71 2.02
CA ASN A 346 16.66 -24.81 1.09
C ASN A 346 16.47 -24.33 -0.36
N LEU A 347 15.64 -23.30 -0.58
CA LEU A 347 15.34 -22.79 -1.93
C LEU A 347 16.50 -22.01 -2.57
N SER A 348 17.32 -21.35 -1.75
CA SER A 348 18.44 -20.53 -2.23
C SER A 348 19.69 -21.33 -2.59
N ALA A 349 19.71 -22.62 -2.28
CA ALA A 349 20.90 -23.47 -2.33
C ALA A 349 22.08 -22.92 -1.48
N CYS A 350 21.78 -22.11 -0.46
CA CYS A 350 22.78 -21.63 0.50
C CYS A 350 23.13 -22.69 1.58
N GLY A 351 22.41 -23.81 1.62
CA GLY A 351 22.62 -24.92 2.55
C GLY A 351 22.10 -24.64 3.96
N GLN A 352 22.00 -25.69 4.78
CA GLN A 352 21.75 -25.55 6.22
C GLN A 352 23.05 -25.18 6.90
N VAL A 353 23.30 -23.88 6.99
CA VAL A 353 24.47 -23.25 7.62
C VAL A 353 24.01 -22.37 8.78
N ASP A 354 24.95 -21.91 9.61
CA ASP A 354 24.65 -20.90 10.63
C ASP A 354 24.14 -19.58 10.01
N SER A 355 23.45 -18.76 10.81
CA SER A 355 22.79 -17.53 10.37
C SER A 355 23.71 -16.55 9.63
N GLU A 356 24.97 -16.42 10.05
CA GLU A 356 25.92 -15.50 9.42
C GLU A 356 26.24 -15.94 8.00
N THR A 357 26.54 -17.23 7.83
CA THR A 357 26.83 -17.83 6.52
C THR A 357 25.63 -17.77 5.59
N LEU A 358 24.41 -18.00 6.10
CA LEU A 358 23.17 -17.90 5.32
C LEU A 358 22.96 -16.47 4.79
N VAL A 359 23.07 -15.47 5.66
CA VAL A 359 22.93 -14.05 5.28
C VAL A 359 24.01 -13.66 4.28
N SER A 360 25.27 -14.08 4.50
CA SER A 360 26.36 -13.82 3.56
C SER A 360 26.11 -14.44 2.18
N CYS A 361 25.62 -15.68 2.14
CA CYS A 361 25.25 -16.33 0.88
C CYS A 361 24.12 -15.60 0.16
N LEU A 362 23.05 -15.23 0.87
CA LEU A 362 21.91 -14.49 0.30
C LEU A 362 22.29 -13.08 -0.17
N ARG A 363 23.26 -12.42 0.46
CA ARG A 363 23.84 -11.15 -0.03
C ARG A 363 24.62 -11.33 -1.34
N GLY A 364 25.22 -12.50 -1.56
CA GLY A 364 25.93 -12.84 -2.80
C GLY A 364 25.02 -13.18 -3.99
N LYS A 365 23.72 -13.39 -3.77
CA LYS A 365 22.74 -13.67 -4.82
C LYS A 365 22.45 -12.43 -5.67
N ASN A 366 22.31 -12.60 -6.98
CA ASN A 366 21.87 -11.50 -7.85
C ASN A 366 20.33 -11.32 -7.81
N GLU A 367 19.84 -10.24 -8.43
CA GLU A 367 18.41 -9.90 -8.44
C GLU A 367 17.53 -11.02 -9.05
N GLU A 368 17.99 -11.69 -10.12
CA GLU A 368 17.25 -12.77 -10.78
C GLU A 368 17.13 -14.01 -9.89
N GLU A 369 18.19 -14.37 -9.16
CA GLU A 369 18.15 -15.47 -8.20
C GLU A 369 17.20 -15.17 -7.03
N ILE A 370 17.23 -13.94 -6.49
CA ILE A 370 16.31 -13.51 -5.43
C ILE A 370 14.86 -13.56 -5.94
N LEU A 371 14.58 -13.05 -7.14
CA LEU A 371 13.26 -13.13 -7.75
C LEU A 371 12.81 -14.58 -7.97
N GLY A 372 13.71 -15.46 -8.40
CA GLY A 372 13.43 -16.88 -8.55
C GLY A 372 12.96 -17.54 -7.26
N ILE A 373 13.61 -17.21 -6.13
CA ILE A 373 13.24 -17.71 -4.80
C ILE A 373 11.92 -17.10 -4.33
N SER A 374 11.72 -15.79 -4.55
CA SER A 374 10.53 -15.04 -4.14
C SER A 374 9.23 -15.61 -4.70
N LYS A 375 9.26 -16.26 -5.88
CA LYS A 375 8.07 -16.90 -6.49
C LYS A 375 7.41 -17.98 -5.64
N ALA A 376 8.15 -18.56 -4.69
CA ALA A 376 7.60 -19.54 -3.74
C ALA A 376 6.71 -18.91 -2.65
N PHE A 377 6.75 -17.58 -2.50
CA PHE A 377 6.07 -16.83 -1.45
C PHE A 377 4.96 -15.97 -2.05
N LYS A 378 3.70 -16.29 -1.73
CA LYS A 378 2.55 -15.46 -2.10
C LYS A 378 2.28 -14.36 -1.07
N LEU A 379 2.56 -14.68 0.18
CA LEU A 379 2.60 -13.76 1.32
C LEU A 379 3.95 -13.94 2.01
N PHE A 380 4.42 -12.90 2.69
CA PHE A 380 5.64 -12.98 3.49
C PHE A 380 5.37 -12.42 4.88
N PRO A 381 5.49 -13.21 5.95
CA PRO A 381 5.25 -12.72 7.30
C PRO A 381 6.40 -11.83 7.75
N SER A 382 6.05 -10.76 8.45
CA SER A 382 6.96 -10.06 9.35
C SER A 382 7.22 -10.87 10.62
N VAL A 383 8.13 -10.42 11.47
CA VAL A 383 8.53 -11.15 12.70
C VAL A 383 8.48 -10.28 13.94
N VAL A 384 8.26 -10.88 15.11
CA VAL A 384 8.50 -10.21 16.40
C VAL A 384 10.02 -10.12 16.61
N ASP A 385 10.60 -8.96 16.29
CA ASP A 385 12.06 -8.73 16.24
C ASP A 385 12.64 -8.15 17.54
N GLY A 386 11.80 -7.78 18.51
CA GLY A 386 12.22 -7.16 19.76
C GLY A 386 12.53 -5.67 19.66
N VAL A 387 12.43 -5.08 18.46
CA VAL A 387 12.75 -3.66 18.21
C VAL A 387 11.55 -2.94 17.60
N PHE A 388 11.16 -3.28 16.35
CA PHE A 388 9.96 -2.72 15.75
C PHE A 388 8.71 -3.28 16.43
N PHE A 389 8.69 -4.60 16.63
CA PHE A 389 7.73 -5.31 17.48
C PHE A 389 8.44 -5.85 18.72
N PRO A 390 8.38 -5.13 19.85
CA PRO A 390 8.95 -5.64 21.10
C PRO A 390 8.25 -6.92 21.58
N ARG A 391 6.95 -7.06 21.28
CA ARG A 391 6.11 -8.24 21.54
C ARG A 391 5.12 -8.42 20.38
N HIS A 392 4.39 -9.52 20.37
CA HIS A 392 3.35 -9.75 19.38
C HIS A 392 2.25 -8.66 19.48
N PRO A 393 1.72 -8.09 18.37
CA PRO A 393 0.73 -7.00 18.43
C PRO A 393 -0.53 -7.30 19.24
N ARG A 394 -0.98 -8.55 19.25
CA ARG A 394 -2.07 -9.00 20.13
C ARG A 394 -1.77 -8.71 21.60
N GLU A 395 -0.54 -8.94 22.05
CA GLU A 395 -0.14 -8.65 23.43
C GLU A 395 0.00 -7.15 23.68
N LEU A 396 0.55 -6.39 22.71
CA LEU A 396 0.69 -4.94 22.81
C LEU A 396 -0.69 -4.28 22.98
N LEU A 397 -1.64 -4.64 22.13
CA LEU A 397 -3.03 -4.17 22.18
C LEU A 397 -3.75 -4.58 23.46
N ALA A 398 -3.55 -5.80 23.96
CA ALA A 398 -4.21 -6.28 25.17
C ALA A 398 -3.61 -5.72 26.48
N SER A 399 -2.37 -5.21 26.42
CA SER A 399 -1.67 -4.61 27.57
C SER A 399 -1.64 -3.10 27.57
N ASP A 400 -2.33 -2.47 26.60
CA ASP A 400 -2.37 -1.02 26.38
C ASP A 400 -0.96 -0.39 26.23
N ASP A 401 0.01 -1.19 25.78
CA ASP A 401 1.42 -0.82 25.63
C ASP A 401 1.69 -0.33 24.20
N PHE A 402 1.01 0.75 23.82
CA PHE A 402 1.19 1.44 22.55
C PHE A 402 0.78 2.92 22.63
N GLN A 403 1.06 3.69 21.59
CA GLN A 403 0.70 5.11 21.51
C GLN A 403 -0.51 5.30 20.61
N PRO A 404 -1.73 5.37 21.17
CA PRO A 404 -2.96 5.45 20.39
C PRO A 404 -3.04 6.80 19.66
N VAL A 405 -3.58 6.78 18.45
CA VAL A 405 -3.90 7.98 17.66
C VAL A 405 -5.34 7.85 17.16
N PRO A 406 -6.06 8.96 16.89
CA PRO A 406 -7.33 8.89 16.20
C PRO A 406 -7.21 7.99 14.96
N SER A 407 -8.17 7.08 14.79
CA SER A 407 -8.09 6.02 13.78
C SER A 407 -9.39 5.86 13.01
N ILE A 408 -9.31 5.71 11.69
CA ILE A 408 -10.36 5.09 10.88
C ILE A 408 -9.96 3.63 10.65
N ILE A 409 -10.86 2.69 10.87
CA ILE A 409 -10.66 1.27 10.57
C ILE A 409 -11.84 0.83 9.71
N GLY A 410 -11.61 0.06 8.65
CA GLY A 410 -12.73 -0.44 7.88
C GLY A 410 -12.39 -1.66 7.05
N VAL A 411 -13.45 -2.21 6.47
CA VAL A 411 -13.43 -3.43 5.65
C VAL A 411 -14.45 -3.29 4.53
N ASN A 412 -14.31 -4.12 3.52
CA ASN A 412 -15.31 -4.29 2.46
C ASN A 412 -16.29 -5.43 2.83
N ASN A 413 -17.51 -5.41 2.30
CA ASN A 413 -18.54 -6.39 2.68
C ASN A 413 -18.40 -7.77 2.01
N ASP A 414 -17.35 -7.99 1.22
CA ASP A 414 -17.05 -9.25 0.52
C ASP A 414 -15.54 -9.41 0.24
N GLU A 415 -14.70 -9.21 1.27
CA GLU A 415 -13.21 -9.21 1.21
C GLU A 415 -12.57 -10.45 0.57
N TYR A 416 -13.25 -11.60 0.63
CA TYR A 416 -12.77 -12.86 0.07
C TYR A 416 -13.58 -13.29 -1.17
N GLY A 417 -14.29 -12.33 -1.78
CA GLY A 417 -15.25 -12.60 -2.82
C GLY A 417 -14.63 -13.04 -4.14
N TRP A 418 -13.52 -12.42 -4.55
CA TRP A 418 -12.88 -12.76 -5.84
C TRP A 418 -11.38 -12.49 -5.95
N VAL A 419 -10.89 -11.29 -5.63
CA VAL A 419 -9.48 -10.90 -5.82
C VAL A 419 -8.54 -11.73 -4.94
N ILE A 420 -8.83 -11.86 -3.64
CA ILE A 420 -7.98 -12.64 -2.73
C ILE A 420 -7.91 -14.13 -3.15
N PRO A 421 -9.04 -14.84 -3.39
CA PRO A 421 -9.00 -16.18 -3.95
C PRO A 421 -8.13 -16.33 -5.20
N MET A 422 -8.20 -15.36 -6.11
CA MET A 422 -7.45 -15.35 -7.36
C MET A 422 -5.95 -15.24 -7.10
N VAL A 423 -5.53 -14.28 -6.28
CA VAL A 423 -4.12 -14.05 -5.94
C VAL A 423 -3.53 -15.27 -5.21
N LEU A 424 -4.31 -15.91 -4.35
CA LEU A 424 -3.90 -17.12 -3.62
C LEU A 424 -3.97 -18.40 -4.47
N GLY A 425 -4.47 -18.33 -5.71
CA GLY A 425 -4.60 -19.49 -6.60
C GLY A 425 -5.66 -20.50 -6.14
N THR A 426 -6.69 -20.04 -5.44
CA THR A 426 -7.79 -20.86 -4.92
C THR A 426 -9.12 -20.66 -5.67
N SER A 427 -9.15 -19.81 -6.71
CA SER A 427 -10.39 -19.55 -7.48
C SER A 427 -10.96 -20.80 -8.17
N GLU A 428 -10.12 -21.68 -8.74
CA GLU A 428 -10.60 -22.90 -9.40
C GLU A 428 -11.26 -23.87 -8.42
N THR A 429 -10.78 -23.91 -7.16
CA THR A 429 -11.42 -24.68 -6.10
C THR A 429 -12.75 -24.06 -5.62
N GLN A 430 -13.06 -22.82 -6.02
CA GLN A 430 -14.28 -22.12 -5.59
C GLN A 430 -15.45 -22.21 -6.57
N THR A 431 -15.25 -22.62 -7.83
CA THR A 431 -16.34 -22.65 -8.82
C THR A 431 -17.35 -23.78 -8.61
N GLU A 432 -16.92 -24.89 -7.98
CA GLU A 432 -17.76 -26.06 -7.66
C GLU A 432 -17.39 -26.57 -6.25
N MET A 433 -17.68 -25.77 -5.22
CA MET A 433 -17.45 -26.20 -3.83
C MET A 433 -18.60 -27.07 -3.35
N ASP A 434 -18.30 -28.35 -3.13
CA ASP A 434 -19.13 -29.22 -2.30
C ASP A 434 -18.64 -29.21 -0.84
N ARG A 435 -19.40 -29.87 0.03
CA ARG A 435 -19.17 -29.89 1.47
C ARG A 435 -17.85 -30.59 1.80
N GLU A 436 -17.54 -31.65 1.06
CA GLU A 436 -16.34 -32.46 1.19
C GLU A 436 -15.08 -31.66 0.84
N THR A 437 -15.12 -30.87 -0.23
CA THR A 437 -14.01 -29.99 -0.64
C THR A 437 -13.73 -28.94 0.43
N ILE A 438 -14.77 -28.33 1.01
CA ILE A 438 -14.60 -27.38 2.11
C ILE A 438 -14.01 -28.05 3.33
N GLN A 439 -14.53 -29.21 3.71
CA GLN A 439 -14.03 -29.92 4.87
C GLN A 439 -12.55 -30.31 4.69
N ALA A 440 -12.15 -30.76 3.50
CA ALA A 440 -10.74 -31.04 3.19
C ALA A 440 -9.87 -29.78 3.27
N ALA A 441 -10.35 -28.64 2.78
CA ALA A 441 -9.64 -27.36 2.88
C ALA A 441 -9.47 -26.92 4.35
N LEU A 442 -10.52 -27.04 5.16
CA LEU A 442 -10.50 -26.73 6.59
C LEU A 442 -9.63 -27.68 7.40
N GLN A 443 -9.60 -28.97 7.05
CA GLN A 443 -8.69 -29.94 7.67
C GLN A 443 -7.24 -29.61 7.35
N LYS A 444 -6.94 -29.23 6.10
CA LYS A 444 -5.60 -28.77 5.72
C LYS A 444 -5.21 -27.52 6.49
N MET A 445 -6.11 -26.55 6.62
CA MET A 445 -5.91 -25.35 7.43
C MET A 445 -5.64 -25.72 8.90
N SER A 446 -6.45 -26.60 9.49
CA SER A 446 -6.28 -27.08 10.87
C SER A 446 -4.89 -27.69 11.08
N ALA A 447 -4.44 -28.55 10.16
CA ALA A 447 -3.13 -29.18 10.22
C ALA A 447 -1.99 -28.16 10.09
N GLN A 448 -2.09 -27.20 9.16
CA GLN A 448 -1.11 -26.11 9.01
C GLN A 448 -1.04 -25.23 10.26
N MET A 449 -2.18 -24.98 10.89
CA MET A 449 -2.29 -24.21 12.12
C MET A 449 -1.91 -25.01 13.37
N LYS A 450 -1.64 -26.32 13.26
CA LYS A 450 -1.45 -27.24 14.39
C LYS A 450 -2.64 -27.23 15.36
N LEU A 451 -3.85 -27.07 14.83
CA LEU A 451 -5.10 -27.10 15.59
C LEU A 451 -5.70 -28.51 15.60
N PRO A 452 -6.59 -28.82 16.57
CA PRO A 452 -7.35 -30.07 16.57
C PRO A 452 -8.08 -30.29 15.24
N SER A 453 -8.18 -31.55 14.78
CA SER A 453 -8.87 -31.91 13.53
C SER A 453 -10.34 -31.48 13.51
N GLU A 454 -10.96 -31.41 14.68
CA GLU A 454 -12.35 -30.99 14.92
C GLU A 454 -12.54 -29.47 14.70
N TYR A 455 -11.46 -28.70 14.60
CA TYR A 455 -11.52 -27.26 14.33
C TYR A 455 -12.31 -26.95 13.06
N GLY A 456 -12.05 -27.70 11.98
CA GLY A 456 -12.80 -27.56 10.74
C GLY A 456 -14.29 -27.85 10.90
N ASP A 457 -14.65 -28.83 11.72
CA ASP A 457 -16.04 -29.21 11.97
C ASP A 457 -16.79 -28.11 12.73
N LEU A 458 -16.13 -27.43 13.68
CA LEU A 458 -16.70 -26.28 14.39
C LEU A 458 -17.00 -25.10 13.45
N LEU A 459 -16.13 -24.86 12.45
CA LEU A 459 -16.37 -23.82 11.45
C LEU A 459 -17.50 -24.20 10.49
N MET A 460 -17.57 -25.47 10.10
CA MET A 460 -18.68 -26.00 9.29
C MET A 460 -20.01 -25.91 10.03
N GLU A 461 -20.02 -26.17 11.34
CA GLU A 461 -21.20 -26.01 12.19
C GLU A 461 -21.65 -24.54 12.24
N GLU A 462 -20.72 -23.61 12.44
CA GLU A 462 -21.05 -22.20 12.63
C GLU A 462 -21.52 -21.50 11.33
N TYR A 463 -20.87 -21.76 10.20
CA TYR A 463 -21.13 -21.05 8.94
C TYR A 463 -22.01 -21.83 7.96
N MET A 464 -22.04 -23.16 8.04
CA MET A 464 -22.55 -24.01 6.96
C MET A 464 -23.46 -25.13 7.46
N TRP A 465 -24.08 -24.93 8.64
CA TRP A 465 -25.01 -25.89 9.19
C TRP A 465 -26.15 -26.17 8.22
N ASN A 466 -26.28 -27.43 7.82
CA ASN A 466 -27.36 -27.93 6.96
C ASN A 466 -27.50 -27.24 5.58
N ILE A 467 -26.43 -26.60 5.07
CA ILE A 467 -26.42 -26.03 3.72
C ILE A 467 -26.02 -27.12 2.72
N THR A 468 -26.85 -27.31 1.69
CA THR A 468 -26.65 -28.30 0.62
C THR A 468 -26.55 -27.67 -0.78
N ASP A 469 -27.07 -26.45 -0.96
CA ASP A 469 -26.96 -25.71 -2.21
C ASP A 469 -25.51 -25.24 -2.42
N PRO A 470 -24.82 -25.65 -3.51
CA PRO A 470 -23.41 -25.31 -3.73
C PRO A 470 -23.14 -23.80 -3.83
N GLN A 471 -24.08 -23.02 -4.36
CA GLN A 471 -23.89 -21.57 -4.49
C GLN A 471 -23.92 -20.87 -3.12
N THR A 472 -24.87 -21.26 -2.28
CA THR A 472 -24.99 -20.78 -0.90
C THR A 472 -23.82 -21.25 -0.05
N LEU A 473 -23.37 -22.49 -0.24
CA LEU A 473 -22.22 -23.06 0.46
C LEU A 473 -20.93 -22.30 0.13
N ARG A 474 -20.68 -22.02 -1.15
CA ARG A 474 -19.57 -21.16 -1.60
C ARG A 474 -19.65 -19.77 -0.98
N ALA A 475 -20.83 -19.14 -0.98
CA ALA A 475 -21.01 -17.81 -0.39
C ALA A 475 -20.71 -17.81 1.11
N GLN A 476 -21.15 -18.82 1.86
CA GLN A 476 -20.84 -18.95 3.29
C GLN A 476 -19.35 -19.25 3.55
N TYR A 477 -18.69 -20.00 2.67
CA TYR A 477 -17.24 -20.19 2.77
C TYR A 477 -16.47 -18.89 2.53
N GLN A 478 -16.85 -18.12 1.51
CA GLN A 478 -16.26 -16.81 1.25
C GLN A 478 -16.50 -15.85 2.42
N GLU A 479 -17.71 -15.82 2.99
CA GLU A 479 -18.04 -15.04 4.18
C GLU A 479 -17.19 -15.45 5.38
N MET A 480 -17.05 -16.75 5.66
CA MET A 480 -16.20 -17.27 6.72
C MET A 480 -14.73 -16.86 6.54
N MET A 481 -14.20 -16.95 5.33
CA MET A 481 -12.81 -16.57 5.05
C MET A 481 -12.61 -15.05 5.14
N GLY A 482 -13.57 -14.25 4.68
CA GLY A 482 -13.54 -12.79 4.83
C GLY A 482 -13.61 -12.37 6.30
N ASP A 483 -14.47 -13.00 7.09
CA ASP A 483 -14.58 -12.79 8.53
C ASP A 483 -13.27 -13.14 9.24
N TYR A 484 -12.73 -14.34 8.98
CA TYR A 484 -11.50 -14.84 9.59
C TYR A 484 -10.27 -13.98 9.25
N ILE A 485 -10.11 -13.59 7.98
CA ILE A 485 -8.91 -12.87 7.55
C ILE A 485 -9.02 -11.39 7.92
N PHE A 486 -10.15 -10.72 7.69
CA PHE A 486 -10.22 -9.25 7.70
C PHE A 486 -11.20 -8.68 8.74
N VAL A 487 -12.47 -9.08 8.70
CA VAL A 487 -13.53 -8.40 9.46
C VAL A 487 -13.35 -8.57 10.96
N ILE A 488 -13.11 -9.79 11.43
CA ILE A 488 -12.96 -10.06 12.86
C ILE A 488 -11.68 -9.44 13.42
N PRO A 489 -10.50 -9.57 12.78
CA PRO A 489 -9.31 -8.84 13.22
C PRO A 489 -9.51 -7.32 13.28
N ALA A 490 -10.16 -6.72 12.28
CA ALA A 490 -10.44 -5.28 12.27
C ALA A 490 -11.33 -4.86 13.45
N LEU A 491 -12.40 -5.60 13.73
CA LEU A 491 -13.28 -5.36 14.88
C LEU A 491 -12.55 -5.56 16.21
N GLN A 492 -11.67 -6.56 16.33
CA GLN A 492 -10.86 -6.77 17.53
C GLN A 492 -9.93 -5.58 17.78
N VAL A 493 -9.20 -5.12 16.76
CA VAL A 493 -8.32 -3.95 16.88
C VAL A 493 -9.12 -2.69 17.22
N ALA A 494 -10.27 -2.46 16.57
CA ALA A 494 -11.15 -1.34 16.91
C ALA A 494 -11.61 -1.37 18.37
N ASN A 495 -11.95 -2.56 18.88
CA ASN A 495 -12.35 -2.75 20.28
C ASN A 495 -11.22 -2.52 21.29
N PHE A 496 -9.97 -2.91 20.97
CA PHE A 496 -8.82 -2.56 21.80
C PHE A 496 -8.50 -1.06 21.75
N HIS A 497 -8.70 -0.42 20.59
CA HIS A 497 -8.32 0.97 20.37
C HIS A 497 -9.35 1.97 20.94
N ARG A 498 -10.66 1.67 20.88
CA ARG A 498 -11.73 2.65 21.21
C ARG A 498 -11.69 3.23 22.63
N SER A 499 -11.04 2.55 23.59
CA SER A 499 -10.85 3.08 24.95
C SER A 499 -9.67 4.05 25.09
N HIS A 500 -8.86 4.20 24.05
CA HIS A 500 -7.57 4.88 24.07
C HIS A 500 -7.49 6.12 23.16
N ALA A 501 -8.18 6.08 22.01
CA ALA A 501 -8.33 7.23 21.12
C ALA A 501 -9.63 7.11 20.29
N PRO A 502 -10.10 8.21 19.66
CA PRO A 502 -11.27 8.16 18.79
C PRO A 502 -11.09 7.16 17.65
N VAL A 503 -12.02 6.21 17.54
CA VAL A 503 -12.09 5.26 16.43
C VAL A 503 -13.34 5.54 15.62
N TYR A 504 -13.23 5.48 14.30
CA TYR A 504 -14.34 5.51 13.36
C TYR A 504 -14.30 4.24 12.54
N PHE A 505 -15.41 3.50 12.49
CA PHE A 505 -15.47 2.24 11.73
C PHE A 505 -16.32 2.38 10.48
N TYR A 506 -15.92 1.77 9.36
CA TYR A 506 -16.77 1.63 8.17
C TYR A 506 -16.82 0.19 7.64
N GLU A 507 -17.93 -0.12 6.97
CA GLU A 507 -18.03 -1.25 6.05
C GLU A 507 -18.38 -0.69 4.67
N PHE A 508 -17.52 -0.91 3.67
CA PHE A 508 -17.76 -0.44 2.31
C PHE A 508 -18.63 -1.44 1.55
N GLN A 509 -19.67 -0.94 0.88
CA GLN A 509 -20.74 -1.79 0.32
C GLN A 509 -21.11 -1.43 -1.13
N HIS A 510 -20.20 -0.78 -1.86
CA HIS A 510 -20.44 -0.42 -3.26
C HIS A 510 -19.56 -1.24 -4.21
N ARG A 511 -20.17 -1.84 -5.23
CA ARG A 511 -19.45 -2.55 -6.28
C ARG A 511 -19.14 -1.58 -7.43
N PRO A 512 -17.86 -1.33 -7.78
CA PRO A 512 -17.51 -0.41 -8.86
C PRO A 512 -18.11 -0.82 -10.21
N ARG A 513 -18.73 0.13 -10.92
CA ARG A 513 -19.45 -0.10 -12.18
C ARG A 513 -18.56 -0.64 -13.28
N PHE A 514 -17.30 -0.23 -13.33
CA PHE A 514 -16.35 -0.68 -14.35
C PHE A 514 -15.93 -2.14 -14.18
N LEU A 515 -16.13 -2.72 -12.99
CA LEU A 515 -15.92 -4.15 -12.72
C LEU A 515 -17.17 -5.00 -12.96
N LYS A 516 -18.30 -4.40 -13.37
CA LYS A 516 -19.57 -5.12 -13.53
C LYS A 516 -19.48 -6.31 -14.49
N ASP A 517 -18.79 -6.12 -15.61
CA ASP A 517 -18.69 -7.13 -16.68
C ASP A 517 -17.44 -8.02 -16.56
N ILE A 518 -16.56 -7.74 -15.58
CA ILE A 518 -15.30 -8.45 -15.34
C ILE A 518 -15.44 -9.38 -14.14
N LYS A 519 -15.99 -8.85 -13.04
CA LYS A 519 -16.15 -9.55 -11.77
C LYS A 519 -17.43 -10.39 -11.77
N PRO A 520 -17.44 -11.60 -11.17
CA PRO A 520 -18.65 -12.41 -11.15
C PRO A 520 -19.86 -11.67 -10.54
N PRO A 521 -21.10 -11.88 -11.04
CA PRO A 521 -22.28 -11.13 -10.61
C PRO A 521 -22.61 -11.21 -9.12
N TYR A 522 -22.25 -12.32 -8.47
CA TYR A 522 -22.53 -12.58 -7.06
C TYR A 522 -21.60 -11.83 -6.10
N VAL A 523 -20.47 -11.32 -6.58
CA VAL A 523 -19.47 -10.66 -5.72
C VAL A 523 -19.94 -9.23 -5.42
N LYS A 524 -19.87 -8.82 -4.15
CA LYS A 524 -20.27 -7.49 -3.69
C LYS A 524 -19.07 -6.53 -3.75
N ALA A 525 -18.81 -5.74 -2.70
CA ALA A 525 -17.59 -4.93 -2.59
C ALA A 525 -16.45 -5.86 -2.13
N ASP A 526 -15.52 -6.13 -3.02
CA ASP A 526 -14.40 -7.05 -2.81
C ASP A 526 -13.16 -6.28 -2.37
N HIS A 527 -12.12 -7.01 -1.97
CA HIS A 527 -10.89 -6.42 -1.47
C HIS A 527 -10.30 -5.36 -2.42
N GLY A 528 -10.06 -4.16 -1.89
CA GLY A 528 -9.50 -3.03 -2.63
C GLY A 528 -10.46 -2.23 -3.51
N ASP A 529 -11.76 -2.58 -3.57
CA ASP A 529 -12.76 -1.86 -4.37
C ASP A 529 -12.96 -0.40 -3.91
N GLU A 530 -12.60 -0.05 -2.67
CA GLU A 530 -12.72 1.29 -2.08
C GLU A 530 -11.61 2.25 -2.54
N ILE A 531 -10.42 1.72 -2.86
CA ILE A 531 -9.21 2.50 -3.17
C ILE A 531 -9.47 3.51 -4.31
N VAL A 532 -10.19 3.07 -5.35
CA VAL A 532 -10.45 3.88 -6.55
C VAL A 532 -11.24 5.14 -6.24
N PHE A 533 -12.02 5.14 -5.16
CA PHE A 533 -12.82 6.28 -4.72
C PHE A 533 -12.01 7.30 -3.90
N ILE A 534 -10.84 6.92 -3.38
CA ILE A 534 -9.93 7.80 -2.62
C ILE A 534 -8.91 8.48 -3.53
N PHE A 535 -8.24 7.70 -4.38
CA PHE A 535 -7.19 8.23 -5.27
C PHE A 535 -7.71 8.75 -6.60
N GLY A 536 -8.96 8.43 -6.95
CA GLY A 536 -9.59 8.96 -8.15
C GLY A 536 -8.81 8.63 -9.42
N ILE A 537 -8.63 7.32 -9.68
CA ILE A 537 -8.07 6.63 -10.87
C ILE A 537 -6.62 6.12 -10.70
N PHE A 538 -6.37 4.87 -11.13
CA PHE A 538 -5.04 4.35 -11.49
C PHE A 538 -4.65 4.94 -12.85
N THR A 539 -3.72 5.91 -12.88
CA THR A 539 -3.48 6.86 -14.00
C THR A 539 -2.87 6.27 -15.27
N TRP A 540 -2.97 4.97 -15.47
CA TRP A 540 -2.16 4.26 -16.47
C TRP A 540 -2.85 4.00 -17.80
N ASN A 541 -4.14 4.32 -17.90
CA ASN A 541 -4.85 4.60 -19.15
C ASN A 541 -6.22 5.17 -18.83
N ASN A 542 -6.56 6.33 -19.40
CA ASN A 542 -7.75 7.17 -19.19
C ASN A 542 -9.15 6.51 -19.43
N HIS A 543 -9.44 5.31 -18.91
CA HIS A 543 -10.62 4.54 -19.33
C HIS A 543 -11.44 3.87 -18.22
N ILE A 544 -11.36 4.32 -16.96
CA ILE A 544 -12.46 4.06 -16.01
C ILE A 544 -13.35 5.29 -15.96
N LYS A 545 -14.59 5.15 -16.45
CA LYS A 545 -15.62 6.19 -16.33
C LYS A 545 -16.50 5.84 -15.13
N PHE A 546 -16.40 6.64 -14.07
CA PHE A 546 -17.38 6.62 -13.00
C PHE A 546 -18.73 7.10 -13.52
N THR A 547 -19.81 6.56 -12.95
CA THR A 547 -21.12 7.19 -13.06
C THR A 547 -21.14 8.49 -12.26
N GLU A 548 -22.11 9.37 -12.50
CA GLU A 548 -22.28 10.58 -11.69
C GLU A 548 -22.44 10.26 -10.19
N GLU A 549 -23.14 9.17 -9.85
CA GLU A 549 -23.31 8.69 -8.48
C GLU A 549 -21.98 8.22 -7.86
N GLU A 550 -21.12 7.56 -8.65
CA GLU A 550 -19.78 7.12 -8.23
C GLU A 550 -18.80 8.30 -8.07
N GLU A 551 -18.90 9.32 -8.92
CA GLU A 551 -18.15 10.56 -8.73
C GLU A 551 -18.55 11.24 -7.41
N LEU A 552 -19.85 11.28 -7.09
CA LEU A 552 -20.34 11.79 -5.82
C LEU A 552 -19.88 10.94 -4.63
N LEU A 553 -19.86 9.61 -4.76
CA LEU A 553 -19.31 8.71 -3.74
C LEU A 553 -17.82 8.99 -3.51
N SER A 554 -17.02 9.10 -4.58
CA SER A 554 -15.60 9.44 -4.50
C SER A 554 -15.38 10.78 -3.80
N ARG A 555 -16.12 11.83 -4.17
CA ARG A 555 -16.03 13.13 -3.49
C ARG A 555 -16.36 13.03 -2.01
N LYS A 556 -17.38 12.26 -1.62
CA LYS A 556 -17.76 12.03 -0.22
C LYS A 556 -16.63 11.32 0.54
N MET A 557 -16.08 10.24 -0.03
CA MET A 557 -14.97 9.49 0.58
C MET A 557 -13.73 10.35 0.75
N MET A 558 -13.25 11.03 -0.30
CA MET A 558 -12.12 11.94 -0.18
C MET A 558 -12.33 13.02 0.89
N LYS A 559 -13.55 13.54 1.02
CA LYS A 559 -13.87 14.54 2.04
C LYS A 559 -13.82 13.96 3.46
N TYR A 560 -14.37 12.77 3.71
CA TYR A 560 -14.25 12.08 5.00
C TYR A 560 -12.78 11.85 5.38
N TRP A 561 -11.99 11.28 4.47
CA TRP A 561 -10.57 10.97 4.69
C TRP A 561 -9.76 12.24 4.98
N THR A 562 -9.98 13.31 4.20
CA THR A 562 -9.24 14.56 4.39
C THR A 562 -9.73 15.37 5.59
N ASN A 563 -11.01 15.32 5.96
CA ASN A 563 -11.50 15.89 7.21
C ASN A 563 -10.84 15.21 8.42
N PHE A 564 -10.75 13.89 8.37
CA PHE A 564 -10.04 13.12 9.38
C PHE A 564 -8.55 13.51 9.44
N ALA A 565 -7.87 13.64 8.31
CA ALA A 565 -6.48 14.10 8.30
C ALA A 565 -6.30 15.54 8.84
N ARG A 566 -7.33 16.40 8.72
CA ARG A 566 -7.29 17.76 9.27
C ARG A 566 -7.51 17.79 10.78
N ASN A 567 -8.45 16.97 11.28
CA ASN A 567 -9.12 17.19 12.56
C ASN A 567 -9.15 15.97 13.49
N GLY A 568 -8.70 14.79 13.03
CA GLY A 568 -8.93 13.52 13.72
C GLY A 568 -10.40 13.09 13.74
N ASN A 569 -11.26 13.71 12.92
CA ASN A 569 -12.69 13.45 12.84
C ASN A 569 -13.14 13.56 11.36
N PRO A 570 -13.80 12.52 10.79
CA PRO A 570 -14.18 12.51 9.38
C PRO A 570 -15.37 13.44 9.07
N ASN A 571 -16.15 13.85 10.06
CA ASN A 571 -17.37 14.64 9.86
C ASN A 571 -17.09 16.05 9.32
N GLY A 572 -18.06 16.60 8.59
CA GLY A 572 -18.02 17.97 8.07
C GLY A 572 -19.29 18.34 7.30
N GLU A 573 -19.41 19.60 6.91
CA GLU A 573 -20.58 20.11 6.19
C GLU A 573 -20.85 19.32 4.89
N GLY A 574 -22.12 19.00 4.61
CA GLY A 574 -22.53 18.29 3.39
C GLY A 574 -22.18 16.80 3.36
N LEU A 575 -21.75 16.22 4.49
CA LEU A 575 -21.55 14.78 4.65
C LEU A 575 -22.60 14.20 5.61
N PRO A 576 -23.10 12.97 5.36
CA PRO A 576 -23.78 12.20 6.38
C PRO A 576 -22.95 12.09 7.66
N HIS A 577 -23.61 11.94 8.80
CA HIS A 577 -22.92 11.79 10.07
C HIS A 577 -22.23 10.43 10.15
N TRP A 578 -20.94 10.43 10.48
CA TRP A 578 -20.16 9.25 10.80
C TRP A 578 -19.95 9.20 12.33
N PRO A 579 -20.61 8.26 13.03
CA PRO A 579 -20.50 8.15 14.48
C PRO A 579 -19.12 7.64 14.89
N ILE A 580 -18.70 8.00 16.09
CA ILE A 580 -17.54 7.37 16.74
C ILE A 580 -17.90 5.91 17.06
N PHE A 581 -16.93 5.01 16.94
CA PHE A 581 -17.06 3.60 17.29
C PHE A 581 -16.73 3.42 18.77
N ASP A 582 -17.75 3.59 19.61
CA ASP A 582 -17.71 3.45 21.07
C ASP A 582 -18.42 2.17 21.53
N GLN A 583 -19.03 2.16 22.73
CA GLN A 583 -19.70 0.97 23.29
C GLN A 583 -21.00 0.64 22.56
N GLU A 584 -21.55 1.62 21.85
CA GLU A 584 -22.73 1.48 21.01
C GLU A 584 -22.40 0.77 19.70
N GLU A 585 -21.11 0.63 19.36
CA GLU A 585 -20.59 -0.10 18.18
C GLU A 585 -21.22 0.37 16.87
N GLN A 586 -21.46 1.68 16.76
CA GLN A 586 -21.98 2.29 15.56
C GLN A 586 -20.87 2.44 14.50
N TYR A 587 -21.22 2.15 13.25
CA TYR A 587 -20.28 2.22 12.13
C TYR A 587 -20.97 2.80 10.89
N LEU A 588 -20.19 3.31 9.94
CA LEU A 588 -20.71 3.83 8.69
C LEU A 588 -20.80 2.71 7.64
N GLN A 589 -22.00 2.44 7.15
CA GLN A 589 -22.21 1.65 5.94
C GLN A 589 -21.93 2.55 4.73
N LEU A 590 -20.73 2.42 4.17
CA LEU A 590 -20.22 3.34 3.17
C LEU A 590 -20.59 2.84 1.76
N ASN A 591 -21.62 3.47 1.20
CA ASN A 591 -22.10 3.22 -0.15
C ASN A 591 -22.63 4.55 -0.77
N MET A 592 -23.38 4.48 -1.87
CA MET A 592 -23.92 5.68 -2.53
C MET A 592 -24.79 6.56 -1.61
N GLN A 593 -25.50 5.96 -0.64
CA GLN A 593 -26.33 6.64 0.36
C GLN A 593 -25.91 6.16 1.76
N PRO A 594 -24.84 6.73 2.35
CA PRO A 594 -24.30 6.22 3.60
C PRO A 594 -25.31 6.24 4.74
N THR A 595 -25.39 5.13 5.47
CA THR A 595 -26.24 4.93 6.64
C THR A 595 -25.42 4.49 7.83
N VAL A 596 -25.95 4.69 9.04
CA VAL A 596 -25.32 4.18 10.27
C VAL A 596 -25.82 2.77 10.55
N GLY A 597 -24.89 1.82 10.61
CA GLY A 597 -25.12 0.49 11.14
C GLY A 597 -24.72 0.39 12.61
N GLN A 598 -25.05 -0.73 13.24
CA GLN A 598 -24.72 -1.00 14.64
C GLN A 598 -24.29 -2.45 14.82
N ALA A 599 -23.29 -2.70 15.67
CA ALA A 599 -22.86 -4.03 16.10
C ALA A 599 -22.53 -4.98 14.91
N LEU A 600 -21.68 -4.52 14.00
CA LEU A 600 -21.27 -5.27 12.80
C LEU A 600 -20.79 -6.67 13.20
N LYS A 601 -21.43 -7.71 12.66
CA LYS A 601 -21.06 -9.12 12.85
C LYS A 601 -20.94 -9.55 14.34
N ALA A 602 -21.72 -8.96 15.25
CA ALA A 602 -21.60 -9.20 16.70
C ALA A 602 -21.57 -10.70 17.09
N ASP A 603 -22.47 -11.52 16.55
CA ASP A 603 -22.51 -12.96 16.84
C ASP A 603 -21.24 -13.69 16.34
N ARG A 604 -20.76 -13.34 15.15
CA ARG A 604 -19.51 -13.90 14.60
C ARG A 604 -18.30 -13.44 15.40
N LEU A 605 -18.24 -12.18 15.79
CA LEU A 605 -17.20 -11.67 16.67
C LEU A 605 -17.17 -12.43 18.00
N GLN A 606 -18.33 -12.66 18.61
CA GLN A 606 -18.43 -13.48 19.82
C GLN A 606 -17.95 -14.92 19.58
N PHE A 607 -18.35 -15.54 18.47
CA PHE A 607 -17.91 -16.88 18.11
C PHE A 607 -16.38 -16.95 17.99
N TRP A 608 -15.76 -16.12 17.15
CA TRP A 608 -14.33 -16.14 16.88
C TRP A 608 -13.48 -15.69 18.07
N ALA A 609 -13.94 -14.69 18.84
CA ALA A 609 -13.16 -14.14 19.95
C ALA A 609 -13.30 -14.94 21.25
N LYS A 610 -14.40 -15.69 21.44
CA LYS A 610 -14.69 -16.39 22.71
C LYS A 610 -15.05 -17.85 22.52
N THR A 611 -16.11 -18.17 21.79
CA THR A 611 -16.67 -19.52 21.72
C THR A 611 -15.70 -20.52 21.10
N LEU A 612 -15.10 -20.18 19.95
CA LEU A 612 -14.20 -21.06 19.23
C LEU A 612 -12.90 -21.34 20.01
N PRO A 613 -12.18 -20.33 20.56
CA PRO A 613 -11.04 -20.58 21.44
C PRO A 613 -11.35 -21.47 22.65
N GLN A 614 -12.51 -21.29 23.30
CA GLN A 614 -12.93 -22.12 24.43
C GLN A 614 -13.12 -23.59 24.02
N LYS A 615 -13.87 -23.84 22.92
CA LYS A 615 -14.06 -25.20 22.40
C LYS A 615 -12.73 -25.86 22.01
N ILE A 616 -11.79 -25.13 21.40
CA ILE A 616 -10.46 -25.64 21.05
C ILE A 616 -9.69 -26.05 22.32
N GLN A 617 -9.71 -25.21 23.36
CA GLN A 617 -9.04 -25.50 24.62
C GLN A 617 -9.59 -26.79 25.27
N GLU A 618 -10.91 -26.94 25.30
CA GLU A 618 -11.57 -28.16 25.82
C GLU A 618 -11.16 -29.41 25.04
N LEU A 619 -11.07 -29.33 23.71
CA LEU A 619 -10.62 -30.42 22.85
C LEU A 619 -9.15 -30.80 23.10
N MET A 620 -8.29 -29.80 23.31
CA MET A 620 -6.87 -30.04 23.62
C MET A 620 -6.70 -30.71 24.98
N GLU A 621 -7.36 -30.21 26.02
CA GLU A 621 -7.33 -30.81 27.36
C GLU A 621 -7.89 -32.24 27.38
N ALA A 622 -8.92 -32.52 26.58
CA ALA A 622 -9.48 -33.86 26.45
C ALA A 622 -8.50 -34.85 25.79
N LYS A 623 -7.73 -34.40 24.80
CA LYS A 623 -6.70 -35.20 24.12
C LYS A 623 -5.51 -35.49 25.02
N GLU A 624 -5.05 -34.52 25.81
CA GLU A 624 -3.98 -34.74 26.79
C GLU A 624 -4.38 -35.81 27.83
N LYS A 625 -5.59 -35.72 28.38
CA LYS A 625 -6.12 -36.73 29.33
C LYS A 625 -6.23 -38.13 28.73
N HIS A 626 -6.50 -38.25 27.42
CA HIS A 626 -6.55 -39.56 26.74
C HIS A 626 -5.17 -40.15 26.45
N MET A 627 -4.10 -39.34 26.41
CA MET A 627 -2.73 -39.83 26.23
C MET A 627 -2.06 -40.24 27.54
N GLU A 628 -2.53 -39.73 28.68
CA GLU A 628 -2.03 -40.06 30.03
C GLU A 628 -2.66 -41.34 30.62
N LEU A 629 -3.77 -41.81 30.04
CA LEU A 629 -4.46 -43.08 30.36
C LEU A 629 -4.00 -44.18 29.41
#